data_AF-A0A963KWI3-F1
#
_entry.id   AF-A0A963KWI3-F1
#
_cell.length_a   1.000
_cell.length_b   1.000
_cell.length_c   1.000
_cell.angle_alpha   90.00
_cell.angle_beta   90.00
_cell.angle_gamma   90.00
#
_symmetry.space_group_name_H-M   'P 1'
#
loop_
_entity.id
_entity.type
_entity.pdbx_description
1 polymer ?
#
loop_
_entity_poly.entity_id
_entity_poly.type
_entity_poly.pdbx_seq_one_letter_code
_entity_poly.pdbx_strand_id
1 'polypeptide(L)'
;MRRRAAEKREVLPDPKFHDVVLAKFINNLMLDGKRSVAEKIVYGAFDKMQSRAGRDPVEMFHEAMDNVKPTLEVRSRRVGGATYQVPVEVRPERRQALA
;
A
#
# COMPACT_ATOMS: atom_id res chain seq x y z
N MET A 1 6.13 21.67 10.14
CA MET A 1 6.68 20.84 11.24
C MET A 1 8.21 20.75 11.10
N ARG A 2 8.96 21.73 11.62
CA ARG A 2 10.43 21.84 11.41
C ARG A 2 11.26 21.41 12.64
N ARG A 3 10.60 21.06 13.76
CA ARG A 3 11.26 20.76 15.05
C ARG A 3 11.24 19.29 15.48
N ARG A 4 10.16 18.54 15.20
CA ARG A 4 10.07 17.07 15.39
C ARG A 4 9.09 16.47 14.39
N ALA A 5 9.40 15.30 13.84
CA ALA A 5 8.44 14.53 13.06
C ALA A 5 7.36 13.95 13.99
N ALA A 6 6.14 13.79 13.49
CA ALA A 6 5.08 13.11 14.23
C ALA A 6 5.42 11.62 14.38
N GLU A 7 5.02 11.02 15.49
CA GLU A 7 5.12 9.58 15.68
C GLU A 7 4.18 8.86 14.70
N LYS A 8 4.67 7.76 14.14
CA LYS A 8 3.88 6.93 13.22
C LYS A 8 2.91 6.09 14.03
N ARG A 9 1.64 6.11 13.63
CA ARG A 9 0.62 5.27 14.23
C ARG A 9 0.75 3.85 13.70
N GLU A 10 0.77 2.88 14.60
CA GLU A 10 0.73 1.46 14.24
C GLU A 10 -0.71 1.04 13.94
N VAL A 11 -0.87 0.22 12.91
CA VAL A 11 -2.18 -0.29 12.49
C VAL A 11 -2.31 -1.71 13.02
N LEU A 12 -3.47 -2.02 13.61
CA LEU A 12 -3.78 -3.37 14.06
C LEU A 12 -3.90 -4.32 12.86
N PRO A 13 -3.47 -5.60 13.02
CA PRO A 13 -3.57 -6.59 11.96
C PRO A 13 -5.04 -6.90 11.61
N ASP A 14 -5.23 -7.45 10.42
CA ASP A 14 -6.54 -7.90 9.95
C ASP A 14 -7.15 -8.97 10.87
N PRO A 15 -8.46 -8.93 11.17
CA PRO A 15 -9.07 -9.92 12.06
C PRO A 15 -9.19 -11.33 11.48
N LYS A 16 -9.18 -11.50 10.15
CA LYS A 16 -9.36 -12.81 9.49
C LYS A 16 -8.03 -13.46 9.16
N PHE A 17 -7.09 -12.69 8.59
CA PHE A 17 -5.80 -13.21 8.12
C PHE A 17 -4.61 -12.77 8.99
N HIS A 18 -4.83 -11.94 10.00
CA HIS A 18 -3.78 -11.42 10.90
C HIS A 18 -2.63 -10.69 10.17
N ASP A 19 -2.92 -10.14 9.00
CA ASP A 19 -1.95 -9.44 8.15
C ASP A 19 -2.09 -7.92 8.27
N VAL A 20 -0.98 -7.23 8.52
CA VAL A 20 -0.94 -5.76 8.69
C VAL A 20 -0.98 -5.02 7.35
N VAL A 21 -0.44 -5.61 6.29
CA VAL A 21 -0.44 -5.05 4.92
C VAL A 21 -1.87 -5.02 4.39
N LEU A 22 -2.61 -6.11 4.57
CA LEU A 22 -4.01 -6.21 4.19
C LEU A 22 -4.87 -5.19 4.95
N ALA A 23 -4.66 -5.05 6.27
CA ALA A 23 -5.36 -4.04 7.06
C ALA A 23 -5.09 -2.60 6.56
N LYS A 24 -3.85 -2.29 6.16
CA LYS A 24 -3.50 -1.01 5.54
C LYS A 24 -4.16 -0.82 4.17
N PHE A 25 -4.23 -1.88 3.36
CA PHE A 25 -4.89 -1.85 2.06
C PHE A 25 -6.40 -1.58 2.20
N ILE A 26 -7.07 -2.26 3.13
CA ILE A 26 -8.50 -2.04 3.44
C ILE A 26 -8.74 -0.58 3.87
N ASN A 27 -7.87 -0.02 4.69
CA ASN A 27 -7.98 1.38 5.13
C ASN A 27 -7.84 2.37 3.97
N ASN A 28 -7.00 2.08 2.98
CA ASN A 28 -6.84 2.92 1.79
C ASN A 28 -8.02 2.78 0.81
N LEU A 29 -8.64 1.59 0.73
CA LEU A 29 -9.83 1.36 -0.09
C LEU A 29 -11.09 2.01 0.51
N MET A 30 -11.12 2.19 1.83
CA MET A 30 -12.25 2.73 2.55
C MET A 30 -12.60 4.15 2.11
N LEU A 31 -13.85 4.34 1.68
CA LEU A 31 -14.42 5.64 1.33
C LEU A 31 -15.47 6.06 2.37
N ASP A 32 -15.49 7.34 2.73
CA ASP A 32 -16.39 7.93 3.75
C ASP A 32 -16.39 7.20 5.11
N GLY A 33 -15.27 6.58 5.49
CA GLY A 33 -15.17 5.82 6.75
C GLY A 33 -15.92 4.48 6.78
N LYS A 34 -16.42 4.00 5.63
CA LYS A 34 -17.20 2.75 5.54
C LYS A 34 -16.32 1.50 5.53
N ARG A 35 -15.71 1.18 6.67
CA ARG A 35 -14.77 0.04 6.80
C ARG A 35 -15.41 -1.32 6.48
N SER A 36 -16.62 -1.58 6.99
CA SER A 36 -17.32 -2.86 6.75
C SER A 36 -17.59 -3.11 5.26
N VAL A 37 -17.81 -2.05 4.47
CA VAL A 37 -18.01 -2.17 3.02
C VAL A 37 -16.68 -2.50 2.33
N ALA A 38 -15.59 -1.84 2.71
CA ALA A 38 -14.26 -2.12 2.17
C ALA A 38 -13.82 -3.57 2.46
N GLU A 39 -14.02 -4.05 3.69
CA GLU A 39 -13.73 -5.43 4.08
C GLU A 39 -14.51 -6.44 3.23
N LYS A 40 -15.82 -6.22 3.03
CA LYS A 40 -16.65 -7.08 2.17
C LYS A 40 -16.15 -7.13 0.74
N ILE A 41 -15.71 -6.00 0.18
CA ILE A 41 -15.18 -5.93 -1.19
C ILE A 41 -13.88 -6.73 -1.30
N VAL A 42 -12.95 -6.54 -0.36
CA VAL A 42 -11.65 -7.23 -0.38
C VAL A 42 -11.82 -8.73 -0.20
N TYR A 43 -12.60 -9.18 0.79
CA TYR A 43 -12.83 -10.61 0.98
C TYR A 43 -13.59 -11.23 -0.19
N GLY A 44 -14.61 -10.54 -0.73
CA GLY A 44 -15.31 -11.00 -1.92
C GLY A 44 -14.41 -11.06 -3.16
N ALA A 45 -13.37 -10.22 -3.25
CA ALA A 45 -12.34 -10.33 -4.29
C ALA A 45 -11.46 -11.55 -4.06
N PHE A 46 -11.04 -11.83 -2.82
CA PHE A 46 -10.24 -13.01 -2.48
C PHE A 46 -10.96 -14.32 -2.79
N ASP A 47 -12.26 -14.43 -2.49
CA ASP A 47 -13.07 -15.60 -2.84
C ASP A 47 -13.12 -15.82 -4.38
N LYS A 48 -13.17 -14.73 -5.15
CA LYS A 48 -13.11 -14.78 -6.62
C LYS A 48 -11.73 -15.16 -7.14
N MET A 49 -10.65 -14.73 -6.49
CA MET A 49 -9.29 -15.14 -6.87
C MET A 49 -9.08 -16.62 -6.58
N GLN A 50 -9.53 -17.08 -5.40
CA GLN A 50 -9.39 -18.48 -5.00
C GLN A 50 -10.16 -19.41 -5.96
N SER A 51 -11.38 -19.05 -6.35
CA SER A 51 -12.17 -19.85 -7.31
C SER A 51 -11.57 -19.91 -8.71
N ARG A 52 -10.80 -18.90 -9.13
CA ARG A 52 -10.17 -18.86 -10.47
C ARG A 52 -8.78 -19.48 -10.51
N ALA A 53 -7.94 -19.20 -9.51
CA ALA A 53 -6.53 -19.54 -9.52
C ALA A 53 -6.18 -20.76 -8.67
N GLY A 54 -7.06 -21.17 -7.75
CA GLY A 54 -6.84 -22.32 -6.85
C GLY A 54 -5.66 -22.18 -5.88
N ARG A 55 -5.06 -21.00 -5.80
CA ARG A 55 -3.95 -20.66 -4.90
C ARG A 55 -4.44 -19.81 -3.72
N ASP A 56 -3.62 -19.70 -2.68
CA ASP A 56 -3.93 -18.84 -1.53
C ASP A 56 -4.05 -17.38 -1.99
N PRO A 57 -5.22 -16.73 -1.82
CA PRO A 57 -5.39 -15.34 -2.23
C PRO A 57 -4.46 -14.37 -1.50
N VAL A 58 -4.03 -14.68 -0.27
CA VAL A 58 -3.12 -13.81 0.49
C VAL A 58 -1.72 -13.82 -0.11
N GLU A 59 -1.21 -15.00 -0.46
CA GLU A 59 0.09 -15.14 -1.13
C GLU A 59 0.08 -14.42 -2.49
N MET A 60 -0.97 -14.62 -3.28
CA MET A 60 -1.14 -13.94 -4.57
C MET A 60 -1.20 -12.41 -4.42
N PHE A 61 -1.81 -11.92 -3.34
CA PHE A 61 -1.85 -10.49 -3.03
C PHE A 61 -0.45 -9.95 -2.74
N HIS A 62 0.35 -10.65 -1.94
CA HIS A 62 1.73 -10.23 -1.65
C HIS A 62 2.62 -10.28 -2.89
N GLU A 63 2.49 -11.32 -3.72
CA GLU A 63 3.19 -11.42 -5.01
C GLU A 63 2.82 -10.24 -5.93
N ALA A 64 1.53 -9.91 -6.04
CA ALA A 64 1.09 -8.77 -6.82
C ALA A 64 1.66 -7.44 -6.28
N MET A 65 1.65 -7.26 -4.96
CA MET A 65 2.23 -6.10 -4.29
C MET A 65 3.74 -5.99 -4.56
N ASP A 66 4.49 -7.09 -4.56
CA ASP A 66 5.91 -7.07 -4.89
C ASP A 66 6.18 -6.63 -6.33
N ASN A 67 5.33 -7.05 -7.27
CA ASN A 67 5.45 -6.68 -8.68
C ASN A 67 5.14 -5.19 -8.95
N VAL A 68 4.25 -4.56 -8.19
CA VAL A 68 3.88 -3.14 -8.40
C VAL A 68 4.71 -2.14 -7.60
N LYS A 69 5.54 -2.60 -6.65
CA LYS A 69 6.41 -1.73 -5.82
C LYS A 69 7.44 -0.98 -6.69
N PRO A 70 7.39 0.36 -6.78
CA PRO A 70 8.37 1.12 -7.55
C PRO A 70 9.73 1.16 -6.84
N THR A 71 10.83 0.92 -7.54
CA THR A 71 12.19 1.03 -6.97
C THR A 71 12.71 2.47 -6.99
N LEU A 72 12.35 3.24 -8.01
CA LEU A 72 12.74 4.64 -8.21
C LEU A 72 11.51 5.52 -8.35
N GLU A 73 11.55 6.71 -7.74
CA GLU A 73 10.58 7.76 -8.00
C GLU A 73 11.26 9.03 -8.48
N VAL A 74 10.52 9.83 -9.23
CA VAL A 74 11.00 11.10 -9.72
C VAL A 74 10.69 12.20 -8.70
N ARG A 75 11.70 12.97 -8.32
CA ARG A 75 11.57 14.14 -7.44
C ARG A 75 12.03 15.40 -8.16
N SER A 76 11.25 16.46 -8.01
CA SER A 76 11.62 17.76 -8.58
C SER A 76 12.73 18.42 -7.76
N ARG A 77 13.82 18.81 -8.43
CA ARG A 77 14.97 19.47 -7.84
C ARG A 77 15.31 20.72 -8.65
N ARG A 78 15.53 21.84 -7.98
CA ARG A 78 15.91 23.11 -8.62
C ARG A 78 17.42 23.23 -8.69
N VAL A 79 17.95 23.47 -9.89
CA VAL A 79 19.39 23.61 -10.16
C VAL A 79 19.58 24.74 -11.17
N GLY A 80 20.46 25.71 -10.89
CA GLY A 80 20.82 26.77 -11.84
C GLY A 80 19.65 27.66 -12.30
N GLY A 81 18.57 27.76 -11.53
CA GLY A 81 17.38 28.55 -11.87
C GLY A 81 16.23 27.76 -12.50
N ALA A 82 16.49 26.61 -13.10
CA ALA A 82 15.50 25.70 -13.70
C ALA A 82 15.14 24.51 -12.76
N THR A 83 14.00 23.86 -13.02
CA THR A 83 13.52 22.71 -12.25
C THR A 83 13.69 21.43 -13.07
N TYR A 84 14.40 20.46 -12.52
CA TYR A 84 14.66 19.17 -13.14
C TYR A 84 14.01 18.05 -12.36
N GLN A 85 13.64 17.00 -13.07
CA GLN A 85 13.16 15.75 -12.50
C GLN A 85 14.37 14.83 -12.25
N VAL A 86 14.66 14.57 -10.98
CA VAL A 86 15.81 13.75 -10.55
C VAL A 86 15.30 12.42 -10.02
N PRO A 87 15.81 11.27 -10.50
CA PRO A 87 15.45 9.97 -9.97
C PRO A 87 16.05 9.78 -8.57
N VAL A 88 15.24 9.28 -7.64
CA VAL A 88 15.63 9.00 -6.26
C VAL A 88 15.08 7.63 -5.87
N GLU A 89 15.85 6.87 -5.10
CA GLU A 89 15.41 5.58 -4.56
C GLU A 89 14.24 5.73 -3.60
N VAL A 90 13.21 4.90 -3.78
CA VAL A 90 12.01 4.94 -2.95
C VAL A 90 12.25 4.20 -1.64
N ARG A 91 12.04 4.89 -0.53
CA ARG A 91 12.13 4.29 0.82
C ARG A 91 11.14 3.12 0.97
N PRO A 92 11.50 2.02 1.66
CA PRO A 92 10.66 0.81 1.75
C PRO A 92 9.20 1.06 2.18
N GLU A 93 8.99 1.87 3.22
CA GLU A 93 7.65 2.20 3.71
C GLU A 93 6.80 2.92 2.66
N ARG A 94 7.45 3.78 1.85
CA ARG A 94 6.79 4.50 0.76
C ARG A 94 6.57 3.60 -0.45
N ARG A 95 7.47 2.65 -0.73
CA ARG A 95 7.26 1.64 -1.79
C ARG A 95 5.98 0.86 -1.56
N GLN A 96 5.78 0.39 -0.32
CA GLN A 96 4.59 -0.34 0.05
C GLN A 96 3.30 0.49 0.01
N ALA A 97 3.39 1.80 0.23
CA ALA A 97 2.23 2.69 0.16
C ALA A 97 1.92 3.20 -1.26
N LEU A 98 2.88 3.09 -2.18
CA LEU A 98 2.71 3.45 -3.59
C LEU A 98 2.26 2.26 -4.46
N ALA A 99 2.57 1.06 -4.00
CA ALA A 99 2.01 -0.20 -4.49
C ALA A 99 0.52 -0.27 -4.19
#